data_AF-A0A933M3J6-F1
#
_entry.id   AF-A0A933M3J6-F1
#
_cell.length_a   1.000
_cell.length_b   1.000
_cell.length_c   1.000
_cell.angle_alpha   90.00
_cell.angle_beta   90.00
_cell.angle_gamma   90.00
#
_symmetry.space_group_name_H-M   'P 1'
#
loop_
_entity.id
_entity.type
_entity.pdbx_description
1 polymer ?
#
loop_
_entity_poly.entity_id
_entity_poly.type
_entity_poly.pdbx_seq_one_letter_code
_entity_poly.pdbx_strand_id
1 'polypeptide(L)' 'MRHAKLFSDEKWIQKHFTQLVKKYGGKYVVVAEHEVFVGDDPSELEQKARQKYPKSIPSGVPVPRPQDFSCAL' A
#
# COMPACT_ATOMS: atom_id res chain seq x y z
N MET A 1 12.80 -19.66 0.70
CA MET A 1 11.72 -19.07 1.52
C MET A 1 11.28 -17.72 0.93
N ARG A 2 10.56 -17.69 -0.20
CA ARG A 2 10.15 -16.42 -0.87
C ARG A 2 8.73 -15.93 -0.50
N HIS A 3 7.96 -16.71 0.25
CA HIS A 3 6.54 -16.40 0.53
C HIS A 3 6.28 -15.61 1.82
N ALA A 4 7.17 -15.65 2.82
CA ALA A 4 6.86 -15.09 4.15
C ALA A 4 6.75 -13.55 4.16
N LYS A 5 7.41 -12.86 3.21
CA LYS A 5 7.48 -11.39 3.20
C LYS A 5 6.26 -10.73 2.59
N LEU A 6 5.65 -11.34 1.56
CA LEU A 6 4.40 -10.86 0.94
C LEU A 6 3.31 -10.66 2.00
N PHE A 7 3.12 -11.69 2.84
CA PHE A 7 2.15 -11.69 3.92
C PHE A 7 2.46 -10.67 5.02
N SER A 8 3.70 -10.17 5.12
CA SER A 8 4.07 -9.19 6.15
C SER A 8 3.57 -7.80 5.78
N ASP A 9 3.82 -7.34 4.55
CA ASP A 9 3.39 -6.03 4.09
C ASP A 9 1.87 -5.99 3.88
N GLU A 10 1.24 -7.08 3.43
CA GLU A 10 -0.22 -7.17 3.37
C GLU A 10 -0.88 -7.08 4.75
N LYS A 11 -0.36 -7.80 5.76
CA LYS A 11 -0.86 -7.70 7.14
C LYS A 11 -0.63 -6.32 7.72
N TRP A 12 0.49 -5.68 7.39
CA TRP A 12 0.76 -4.31 7.79
C TRP A 12 -0.28 -3.37 7.19
N ILE A 13 -0.54 -3.46 5.88
CA ILE A 13 -1.57 -2.67 5.19
C ILE A 13 -2.93 -2.86 5.88
N GLN A 14 -3.35 -4.10 6.14
CA GLN A 14 -4.62 -4.37 6.81
C GLN A 14 -4.70 -3.73 8.20
N LYS A 15 -3.64 -3.86 9.01
CA LYS A 15 -3.57 -3.27 10.36
C LYS A 15 -3.60 -1.74 10.33
N HIS A 16 -3.04 -1.13 9.29
CA HIS A 16 -2.91 0.32 9.15
C HIS A 16 -3.91 0.94 8.18
N PHE A 17 -4.84 0.16 7.61
CA PHE A 17 -5.68 0.59 6.50
C PHE A 17 -6.53 1.82 6.83
N THR A 18 -7.14 1.86 8.01
CA THR A 18 -7.92 3.01 8.48
C THR A 18 -7.09 4.31 8.51
N GLN A 19 -5.81 4.22 8.86
CA GLN A 19 -4.91 5.39 8.84
C GLN A 19 -4.54 5.78 7.41
N LEU A 20 -4.30 4.79 6.54
CA LEU A 20 -4.03 5.03 5.12
C LEU A 20 -5.22 5.73 4.45
N VAL A 21 -6.46 5.29 4.69
CA VAL A 21 -7.67 5.94 4.19
C VAL A 21 -7.78 7.40 4.66
N LYS A 22 -7.56 7.66 5.95
CA LYS A 22 -7.63 9.02 6.49
C LYS A 22 -6.59 9.97 5.92
N LYS A 23 -5.38 9.46 5.60
CA LYS A 23 -4.24 10.28 5.19
C LYS A 23 -4.05 10.37 3.68
N TYR A 24 -4.39 9.30 2.96
CA TYR A 24 -4.06 9.09 1.54
C TYR A 24 -5.28 8.64 0.72
N GLY A 25 -6.50 8.90 1.20
CA GLY A 25 -7.71 8.56 0.47
C GLY A 25 -7.70 9.10 -0.97
N GLY A 26 -8.03 8.22 -1.93
CA GLY A 26 -7.99 8.51 -3.36
C GLY A 26 -6.63 8.34 -4.04
N LYS A 27 -5.60 7.90 -3.31
CA LYS A 27 -4.26 7.60 -3.85
C LYS A 27 -4.01 6.11 -3.94
N TYR A 28 -2.96 5.74 -4.66
CA TYR A 28 -2.38 4.40 -4.60
C TYR A 28 -1.26 4.38 -3.56
N VAL A 29 -1.18 3.28 -2.79
CA VAL A 29 -0.08 3.05 -1.85
C VAL A 29 0.63 1.75 -2.18
N VAL A 30 1.95 1.77 -2.10
CA VAL A 30 2.81 0.58 -2.16
C VAL A 30 3.56 0.50 -0.84
N VAL A 31 3.61 -0.69 -0.25
CA VAL A 31 4.38 -0.96 0.98
C VAL A 31 5.48 -1.96 0.69
N ALA A 32 6.69 -1.65 1.14
CA ALA A 32 7.83 -2.55 1.11
C ALA A 32 8.67 -2.36 2.37
N GLU A 33 8.98 -3.44 3.07
CA GLU A 33 9.67 -3.38 4.37
C GLU A 33 8.97 -2.46 5.39
N HIS A 34 7.63 -2.46 5.39
CA HIS A 34 6.79 -1.55 6.20
C HIS A 34 6.95 -0.05 5.91
N GLU A 35 7.68 0.34 4.86
CA GLU A 35 7.72 1.72 4.37
C GLU A 35 6.61 1.97 3.34
N VAL A 36 5.95 3.13 3.42
CA VAL A 36 4.81 3.49 2.57
C VAL A 36 5.24 4.47 1.47
N PHE A 37 5.01 4.07 0.23
CA PHE A 37 5.15 4.89 -0.97
C PHE A 37 3.74 5.29 -1.45
N VAL A 38 3.50 6.58 -1.68
CA VAL A 38 2.17 7.12 -2.02
C VAL A 38 2.23 7.92 -3.32
N GLY A 39 1.26 7.72 -4.20
CA GLY A 39 1.18 8.44 -5.47
C GLY A 39 -0.05 8.02 -6.28
N ASP A 40 -0.06 8.42 -7.55
CA ASP A 40 -1.18 8.15 -8.46
C ASP A 40 -0.88 7.01 -9.44
N ASP A 41 0.39 6.79 -9.80
CA ASP A 41 0.82 5.71 -10.69
C ASP A 41 1.41 4.52 -9.89
N PRO A 42 0.74 3.35 -9.88
CA PRO A 42 1.26 2.13 -9.26
C PRO A 42 2.64 1.72 -9.79
N SER A 43 2.90 1.91 -11.08
CA SER A 43 4.14 1.46 -11.73
C SER A 43 5.35 2.24 -11.23
N GLU A 44 5.21 3.57 -11.13
CA GLU A 44 6.24 4.44 -10.56
C GLU A 44 6.52 4.09 -9.08
N LEU A 45 5.47 3.84 -8.30
CA LEU A 45 5.61 3.50 -6.87
C LEU A 45 6.28 2.14 -6.66
N GLU A 46 5.91 1.13 -7.45
CA GLU A 46 6.58 -0.17 -7.43
C GLU A 46 8.05 -0.05 -7.83
N GLN A 47 8.36 0.73 -8.85
CA GLN A 47 9.75 0.94 -9.27
C GLN A 47 10.57 1.58 -8.14
N LYS A 48 10.05 2.63 -7.49
CA LYS A 48 10.70 3.26 -6.33
C LYS A 48 10.91 2.28 -5.18
N ALA A 49 9.88 1.50 -4.85
CA ALA A 49 9.96 0.50 -3.79
C ALA A 49 11.00 -0.59 -4.10
N ARG A 50 11.08 -1.07 -5.34
CA ARG A 50 12.07 -2.08 -5.77
C ARG A 50 13.49 -1.53 -5.86
N GLN A 51 13.66 -0.27 -6.26
CA GLN A 51 14.97 0.39 -6.26
C GLN A 51 15.52 0.49 -4.83
N LYS A 52 14.66 0.84 -3.86
CA LYS A 52 15.04 0.93 -2.45
C LYS A 52 15.20 -0.44 -1.79
N TYR A 53 14.32 -1.38 -2.12
CA TYR A 53 14.24 -2.71 -1.52
C TYR A 53 14.28 -3.82 -2.58
N PRO A 54 15.42 -4.04 -3.25
CA PRO A 54 15.51 -4.94 -4.41
C PRO A 54 15.26 -6.42 -4.11
N LYS A 55 15.31 -6.81 -2.83
CA LYS A 55 15.03 -8.18 -2.37
C LYS A 55 13.61 -8.36 -1.83
N SER A 56 12.84 -7.28 -1.73
CA SER A 56 11.47 -7.31 -1.24
C SER A 56 10.49 -7.49 -2.40
N ILE A 57 9.31 -7.99 -2.08
CA ILE A 57 8.19 -8.03 -3.02
C ILE A 57 7.16 -7.02 -2.48
N PRO A 58 7.09 -5.80 -3.05
CA PRO A 58 6.17 -4.78 -2.58
C PRO A 58 4.72 -5.22 -2.72
N SER A 59 3.87 -4.76 -1.78
CA SER A 59 2.42 -4.96 -1.82
C SER A 59 1.73 -3.63 -2.04
N GLY A 60 0.88 -3.54 -3.07
CA GLY A 60 0.17 -2.31 -3.45
C GLY A 60 -1.34 -2.41 -3.29
N VAL A 61 -2.00 -1.31 -2.96
CA VAL A 61 -3.46 -1.22 -2.88
C VAL A 61 -3.95 0.20 -3.22
N PRO A 62 -5.05 0.35 -3.99
CA PRO A 62 -5.74 1.63 -4.10
C PRO A 62 -6.43 1.97 -2.77
N VAL A 63 -6.21 3.18 -2.26
CA VAL A 63 -6.80 3.64 -1.02
C VAL A 63 -8.12 4.35 -1.33
N PRO A 64 -9.28 3.83 -0.88
CA PRO A 64 -10.56 4.51 -1.08
C PRO A 64 -10.58 5.84 -0.33
N ARG A 65 -11.33 6.82 -0.83
CA ARG A 65 -11.63 8.05 -0.10
C ARG A 65 -12.59 7.72 1.04
N PRO A 66 -12.56 8.45 2.17
CA PRO A 66 -13.55 8.29 3.23
C PRO A 66 -15.01 8.33 2.73
N GLN A 67 -15.28 9.15 1.70
CA GLN A 67 -16.58 9.27 1.06
C GLN A 67 -17.01 8.01 0.32
N ASP A 68 -16.08 7.20 -0.18
CA ASP A 68 -16.41 5.97 -0.91
C ASP A 68 -17.03 4.91 0.03
N PHE A 69 -16.87 5.04 1.35
CA PHE A 69 -17.55 4.22 2.36
C PHE A 69 -18.97 4.69 2.68
N SER A 70 -19.37 5.88 2.23
CA SER A 70 -20.68 6.48 2.56
C SER A 70 -21.83 6.01 1.66
N CYS A 71 -21.57 5.22 0.62
CA CYS A 71 -22.58 4.67 -0.29
C CYS A 71 -23.30 3.41 0.25
N ALA A 72 -23.29 3.16 1.56
CA ALA A 72 -23.91 1.98 2.16
C ALA A 72 -25.30 2.27 2.79
N LEU A 73 -26.05 3.25 2.26
CA LEU A 73 -27.39 3.61 2.72
C LEU A 73 -28.45 3.39 1.65
#